data_AF-A0AAV6YM23-F1
#
_entry.id   AF-A0AAV6YM23-F1
#
_cell.length_a   1.000
_cell.length_b   1.000
_cell.length_c   1.000
_cell.angle_alpha   90.00
_cell.angle_beta   90.00
_cell.angle_gamma   90.00
#
_symmetry.space_group_name_H-M   'P 1'
#
loop_
_entity.id
_entity.type
_entity.pdbx_description
1 polymer ?
#
loop_
_entity_poly.entity_id
_entity_poly.type
_entity_poly.pdbx_seq_one_letter_code
_entity_poly.pdbx_strand_id
1 'polypeptide(L)'
;MDFGIYLSFLTLSRSLSFSLRFSCCITCLSFLSARHTAGVSVGDPVLRTGKPLSVELGPGIMGSIFDGIQRPLKDISDSTQSIYIPRGVNVSALSQTIKWEFTPSKSLRVGSHITGGDIYGLVFENSLIKHKIMLPPRNRGTVTYLAPPGHYDTSDVVLELEFEGVKEQFTMVQVWPVRTVRPVTEKLPANHPLLTGQRVLDALFP
;
A
#
# COMPACT_ATOMS: atom_id res chain seq x y z
N MET A 1 -31.86 -3.08 8.57
CA MET A 1 -31.11 -1.81 8.73
C MET A 1 -29.68 -2.17 8.98
N ASP A 2 -28.91 -2.34 7.91
CA ASP A 2 -27.51 -2.71 7.98
C ASP A 2 -26.70 -1.56 8.58
N PHE A 3 -26.24 -1.74 9.82
CA PHE A 3 -25.23 -0.88 10.44
C PHE A 3 -23.88 -1.15 9.76
N GLY A 4 -23.72 -0.63 8.54
CA GLY A 4 -22.44 -0.64 7.85
C GLY A 4 -21.44 0.26 8.59
N ILE A 5 -20.44 -0.34 9.23
CA ILE A 5 -19.28 0.36 9.78
C ILE A 5 -18.45 0.89 8.59
N TYR A 6 -18.82 2.06 8.06
CA TYR A 6 -18.02 2.74 7.04
C TYR A 6 -16.86 3.47 7.71
N LEU A 7 -15.74 2.75 7.87
CA LEU A 7 -14.51 3.28 8.43
C LEU A 7 -13.79 4.15 7.39
N SER A 8 -14.21 5.41 7.32
CA SER A 8 -13.54 6.42 6.50
C SER A 8 -12.34 7.00 7.24
N PHE A 9 -11.27 7.30 6.52
CA PHE A 9 -10.04 7.90 7.04
C PHE A 9 -10.19 9.43 7.07
N LEU A 10 -9.84 10.06 8.19
CA LEU A 10 -9.95 11.50 8.36
C LEU A 10 -8.63 12.12 8.84
N THR A 11 -8.42 13.37 8.43
CA THR A 11 -7.41 14.25 9.01
C THR A 11 -8.11 15.28 9.89
N LEU A 12 -7.85 15.21 11.20
CA LEU A 12 -8.29 16.16 12.22
C LEU A 12 -7.08 17.01 12.62
N SER A 13 -7.07 18.31 12.29
CA SER A 13 -5.93 19.20 12.60
C SER A 13 -4.56 18.58 12.21
N ARG A 14 -4.48 18.07 10.96
CA ARG A 14 -3.33 17.31 10.40
C ARG A 14 -2.98 15.99 11.14
N SER A 15 -3.76 15.57 12.11
CA SER A 15 -3.60 14.29 12.83
C SER A 15 -4.54 13.22 12.26
N LEU A 16 -4.01 12.02 12.02
CA LEU A 16 -4.72 10.93 11.35
C LEU A 16 -5.64 10.20 12.34
N SER A 17 -6.93 10.09 11.98
CA SER A 17 -7.97 9.51 12.84
C SER A 17 -8.95 8.64 12.06
N PHE A 18 -9.57 7.67 12.73
CA PHE A 18 -10.53 6.73 12.15
C PHE A 18 -11.96 7.04 12.61
N SER A 19 -12.92 7.10 11.68
CA SER A 19 -14.35 7.17 12.03
C SER A 19 -14.90 5.77 12.35
N LEU A 20 -15.50 5.58 13.52
CA LEU A 20 -16.06 4.28 13.94
C LEU A 20 -17.59 4.18 13.86
N ARG A 21 -18.32 5.28 14.08
CA ARG A 21 -19.78 5.27 14.17
C ARG A 21 -20.39 6.53 13.56
N PHE A 22 -21.48 6.34 12.83
CA PHE A 22 -22.32 7.42 12.33
C PHE A 22 -23.69 7.33 13.02
N SER A 23 -24.08 8.40 13.72
CA SER A 23 -25.46 8.60 14.20
C SER A 23 -25.99 9.91 13.61
N CYS A 24 -27.27 9.92 13.24
CA CYS A 24 -27.89 10.92 12.39
C CYS A 24 -28.06 12.29 13.11
N CYS A 25 -27.98 13.37 12.32
CA CYS A 25 -28.16 14.80 12.64
C CYS A 25 -27.09 15.53 13.48
N ILE A 26 -26.63 15.00 14.60
CA ILE A 26 -25.38 15.47 15.23
C ILE A 26 -24.41 14.34 14.99
N THR A 27 -23.50 14.52 14.04
CA THR A 27 -22.49 13.48 13.74
C THR A 27 -21.59 13.31 14.96
N CYS A 28 -22.04 12.52 15.94
CA CYS A 28 -21.25 12.01 17.03
C CYS A 28 -20.31 10.97 16.42
N LEU A 29 -19.29 11.46 15.70
CA LEU A 29 -18.20 10.63 15.23
C LEU A 29 -17.34 10.37 16.45
N SER A 30 -17.51 9.18 17.02
CA SER A 30 -16.48 8.59 17.85
C SER A 30 -15.27 8.32 16.96
N PHE A 31 -14.24 9.15 17.10
CA PHE A 31 -12.97 8.96 16.41
C PHE A 31 -12.00 8.19 17.30
N LEU A 32 -11.35 7.17 16.74
CA LEU A 32 -10.12 6.68 17.35
C LEU A 32 -8.96 7.45 16.72
N SER A 33 -8.18 8.17 17.53
CA SER A 33 -6.97 8.82 17.03
C SER A 33 -5.79 7.86 17.10
N ALA A 34 -5.03 7.74 16.01
CA ALA A 34 -3.79 6.95 16.00
C ALA A 34 -2.65 7.66 16.76
N ARG A 35 -2.85 8.93 17.12
CA ARG A 35 -1.89 9.79 17.81
C ARG A 35 -2.53 10.42 19.04
N HIS A 36 -1.68 10.96 19.91
CA HIS A 36 -2.12 11.65 21.11
C HIS A 36 -2.94 12.90 20.76
N THR A 37 -4.11 13.07 21.40
CA THR A 37 -5.11 14.10 21.09
C THR A 37 -4.90 15.43 21.83
N ALA A 38 -3.79 15.59 22.55
CA ALA A 38 -3.50 16.83 23.26
C ALA A 38 -3.37 18.02 22.28
N GLY A 39 -4.18 19.07 22.49
CA GLY A 39 -4.18 20.29 21.68
C GLY A 39 -5.29 20.40 20.64
N VAL A 40 -6.22 19.44 20.57
CA VAL A 40 -7.44 19.56 19.75
C VAL A 40 -8.48 20.38 20.50
N SER A 41 -9.05 21.40 19.84
CA SER A 41 -10.08 22.27 20.41
C SER A 41 -11.41 22.15 19.68
N VAL A 42 -12.51 22.51 20.34
CA VAL A 42 -13.83 22.56 19.71
C VAL A 42 -13.81 23.58 18.56
N GLY A 43 -14.17 23.15 17.35
CA GLY A 43 -14.16 24.00 16.16
C GLY A 43 -13.06 23.68 15.15
N ASP A 44 -12.11 22.80 15.48
CA ASP A 44 -11.08 22.36 14.52
C ASP A 44 -11.70 21.65 13.29
N PRO A 45 -11.26 21.96 12.06
CA PRO A 45 -11.81 21.37 10.86
C PRO A 45 -11.46 19.88 10.74
N VAL A 46 -12.44 19.07 10.34
CA VAL A 46 -12.27 17.64 10.10
C VAL A 46 -12.47 17.34 8.62
N LEU A 47 -11.40 16.91 7.94
CA LEU A 47 -11.45 16.58 6.52
C LEU A 47 -11.62 15.07 6.33
N ARG A 48 -12.62 14.67 5.54
CA ARG A 48 -12.85 13.27 5.18
C ARG A 48 -12.12 12.94 3.89
N THR A 49 -11.27 11.91 3.91
CA THR A 49 -10.57 11.44 2.70
C THR A 49 -11.42 10.48 1.87
N GLY A 50 -12.53 9.95 2.42
CA GLY A 50 -13.46 9.05 1.73
C GLY A 50 -12.93 7.65 1.45
N LYS A 51 -11.64 7.39 1.71
CA LYS A 51 -10.99 6.09 1.55
C LYS A 51 -10.75 5.45 2.93
N PRO A 52 -10.73 4.11 3.03
CA PRO A 52 -10.25 3.44 4.24
C PRO A 52 -8.75 3.64 4.40
N LEU A 53 -8.23 3.39 5.61
CA LEU A 53 -6.78 3.33 5.82
C LEU A 53 -6.19 2.28 4.87
N SER A 54 -5.25 2.75 4.05
CA SER A 54 -4.62 1.97 3.00
C SER A 54 -3.12 2.17 3.06
N VAL A 55 -2.39 1.17 2.56
CA VAL A 55 -0.94 1.14 2.50
C VAL A 55 -0.49 1.14 1.05
N GLU A 56 0.66 1.75 0.80
CA GLU A 56 1.33 1.72 -0.51
C GLU A 56 2.21 0.47 -0.59
N LEU A 57 2.02 -0.33 -1.63
CA LEU A 57 2.78 -1.54 -1.90
C LEU A 57 3.54 -1.36 -3.20
N GLY A 58 4.87 -1.48 -3.15
CA GLY A 58 5.73 -1.30 -4.31
C GLY A 58 7.20 -1.52 -3.95
N PRO A 59 8.13 -1.23 -4.88
CA PRO A 59 9.56 -1.30 -4.62
C PRO A 59 10.00 -0.20 -3.63
N GLY A 60 10.97 -0.52 -2.76
CA GLY A 60 11.51 0.39 -1.73
C GLY A 60 11.01 0.10 -0.31
N ILE A 61 10.25 -0.98 -0.11
CA ILE A 61 9.79 -1.43 1.21
C ILE A 61 10.91 -2.20 1.93
N MET A 62 11.71 -2.97 1.19
CA MET A 62 12.75 -3.81 1.78
C MET A 62 13.92 -2.95 2.27
N GLY A 63 14.30 -3.12 3.53
CA GLY A 63 15.36 -2.33 4.17
C GLY A 63 14.89 -0.98 4.75
N SER A 64 13.62 -0.62 4.54
CA SER A 64 12.99 0.58 5.11
C SER A 64 12.31 0.27 6.44
N ILE A 65 12.39 1.19 7.40
CA ILE A 65 11.72 1.09 8.71
C ILE A 65 10.52 2.03 8.73
N PHE A 66 9.36 1.47 9.05
CA PHE A 66 8.08 2.18 9.04
C PHE A 66 7.46 2.29 10.44
N ASP A 67 6.73 3.39 10.68
CA ASP A 67 5.83 3.57 11.82
C ASP A 67 4.51 2.79 11.63
N GLY A 68 3.63 2.74 12.65
CA GLY A 68 2.36 1.99 12.66
C GLY A 68 1.31 2.44 11.63
N ILE A 69 1.55 3.54 10.92
CA ILE A 69 0.75 4.05 9.79
C ILE A 69 1.55 4.14 8.49
N GLN A 70 2.62 3.36 8.38
CA GLN A 70 3.47 3.24 7.18
C GLN A 70 4.19 4.52 6.76
N ARG A 71 4.85 5.22 7.70
CA ARG A 71 5.72 6.34 7.34
C ARG A 71 7.19 5.98 7.56
N PRO A 72 8.09 6.29 6.61
CA PRO A 72 9.50 5.98 6.73
C PRO A 72 10.15 6.83 7.84
N LEU A 73 10.67 6.18 8.88
CA LEU A 73 11.30 6.88 10.01
C LEU A 73 12.60 7.58 9.61
N LYS A 74 13.34 6.99 8.67
CA LYS A 74 14.59 7.57 8.15
C LYS A 74 14.33 8.90 7.45
N ASP A 75 13.38 8.94 6.52
CA ASP A 75 13.05 10.16 5.76
C ASP A 75 12.48 11.25 6.68
N ILE A 76 11.74 10.88 7.72
CA ILE A 76 11.27 11.84 8.75
C ILE A 76 12.45 12.41 9.53
N SER A 77 13.40 11.57 9.95
CA SER A 77 14.61 12.01 10.66
C SER A 77 15.44 12.93 9.77
N ASP A 78 15.66 12.55 8.51
CA ASP A 78 16.48 13.30 7.56
C ASP A 78 15.83 14.64 7.18
N SER A 79 14.50 14.69 7.05
CA SER A 79 13.78 15.95 6.73
C SER A 79 13.66 16.90 7.92
N THR A 80 13.50 16.38 9.14
CA THR A 80 13.29 17.21 10.33
C THR A 80 14.59 17.54 11.07
N GLN A 81 15.68 16.81 10.78
CA GLN A 81 16.97 16.91 11.46
C GLN A 81 16.83 16.86 12.99
N SER A 82 15.89 16.04 13.47
CA SER A 82 15.54 15.95 14.88
C SER A 82 15.27 14.51 15.30
N ILE A 83 15.50 14.21 16.58
CA ILE A 83 15.23 12.89 17.18
C ILE A 83 13.74 12.63 17.45
N TYR A 84 12.90 13.67 17.36
CA TYR A 84 11.48 13.60 17.71
C TYR A 84 10.63 13.61 16.45
N ILE A 85 9.58 12.78 16.42
CA ILE A 85 8.63 12.74 15.30
C ILE A 85 7.64 13.89 15.45
N PRO A 86 7.61 14.88 14.53
CA PRO A 86 6.69 16.00 14.67
C PRO A 86 5.24 15.57 14.41
N ARG A 87 4.32 16.29 15.07
CA ARG A 87 2.88 16.13 14.87
C ARG A 87 2.49 16.68 13.50
N GLY A 88 1.56 16.00 12.82
CA GLY A 88 1.08 16.38 11.50
C GLY A 88 2.03 16.17 10.31
N VAL A 89 3.20 15.54 10.48
CA VAL A 89 4.08 15.20 9.36
C VAL A 89 3.43 14.18 8.43
N ASN A 90 3.38 14.56 7.15
CA ASN A 90 2.92 13.75 6.04
C ASN A 90 4.08 13.57 5.05
N VAL A 91 4.62 12.36 4.98
CA VAL A 91 5.70 11.96 4.07
C VAL A 91 5.19 10.75 3.30
N SER A 92 5.54 10.68 2.01
CA SER A 92 5.24 9.53 1.16
C SER A 92 5.76 8.24 1.80
N ALA A 93 5.03 7.13 1.66
CA ALA A 93 5.48 5.86 2.22
C ALA A 93 6.69 5.33 1.45
N LEU A 94 6.68 5.47 0.12
CA LEU A 94 7.79 5.10 -0.75
C LEU A 94 8.49 6.34 -1.27
N SER A 95 9.82 6.27 -1.36
CA SER A 95 10.61 7.36 -1.95
C SER A 95 10.31 7.50 -3.43
N GLN A 96 9.99 8.72 -3.86
CA GLN A 96 9.73 9.07 -5.25
C GLN A 96 11.00 9.54 -5.99
N THR A 97 12.13 9.62 -5.30
CA THR A 97 13.41 10.09 -5.87
C THR A 97 14.28 8.92 -6.32
N ILE A 98 14.03 7.71 -5.79
CA ILE A 98 14.81 6.52 -6.13
C ILE A 98 14.29 5.93 -7.43
N LYS A 99 15.20 5.82 -8.40
CA LYS A 99 14.95 5.18 -9.69
C LYS A 99 15.19 3.68 -9.57
N TRP A 100 14.25 2.89 -10.08
CA TRP A 100 14.34 1.44 -10.09
C TRP A 100 14.50 0.90 -11.50
N GLU A 101 15.37 -0.11 -11.65
CA GLU A 101 15.50 -0.83 -12.92
C GLU A 101 14.30 -1.77 -13.11
N PHE A 102 13.41 -1.38 -14.01
CA PHE A 102 12.23 -2.12 -14.40
C PHE A 102 12.53 -2.99 -15.61
N THR A 103 12.16 -4.26 -15.54
CA THR A 103 12.19 -5.20 -16.66
C THR A 103 10.78 -5.75 -16.92
N PRO A 104 10.16 -5.49 -18.08
CA PRO A 104 8.85 -6.04 -18.40
C PRO A 104 8.90 -7.57 -18.56
N SER A 105 7.78 -8.23 -18.28
CA SER A 105 7.67 -9.69 -18.48
C SER A 105 7.73 -10.03 -19.97
N LYS A 106 8.55 -11.03 -20.33
CA LYS A 106 8.73 -11.47 -21.72
C LYS A 106 7.45 -12.05 -22.35
N SER A 107 6.51 -12.52 -21.53
CA SER A 107 5.25 -13.11 -21.99
C SER A 107 4.21 -12.05 -22.36
N LEU A 108 4.38 -10.80 -21.94
CA LEU A 108 3.44 -9.73 -22.22
C LEU A 108 3.84 -8.96 -23.47
N ARG A 109 2.86 -8.69 -24.32
CA ARG A 109 2.96 -7.80 -25.49
C ARG A 109 1.74 -6.88 -25.52
N VAL A 110 1.86 -5.76 -26.21
CA VAL A 110 0.71 -4.90 -26.52
C VAL A 110 -0.37 -5.75 -27.22
N GLY A 111 -1.60 -5.68 -26.74
CA GLY A 111 -2.74 -6.50 -27.17
C GLY A 111 -2.95 -7.79 -26.37
N SER A 112 -2.09 -8.12 -25.41
CA SER A 112 -2.29 -9.31 -24.55
C SER A 112 -3.36 -9.05 -23.49
N HIS A 113 -4.12 -10.08 -23.14
CA HIS A 113 -5.06 -10.02 -22.01
C HIS A 113 -4.33 -10.30 -20.69
N ILE A 114 -4.67 -9.53 -19.67
CA ILE A 114 -4.11 -9.65 -18.32
C ILE A 114 -5.22 -9.55 -17.28
N THR A 115 -5.08 -10.30 -16.19
CA THR A 115 -5.98 -10.26 -15.04
C THR A 115 -5.25 -9.85 -13.76
N GLY A 116 -6.03 -9.46 -12.76
CA GLY A 116 -5.51 -9.09 -11.45
C GLY A 116 -4.68 -10.20 -10.81
N GLY A 117 -3.50 -9.85 -10.30
CA GLY A 117 -2.52 -10.80 -9.76
C GLY A 117 -1.45 -11.26 -10.75
N ASP A 118 -1.64 -11.01 -12.06
CA ASP A 118 -0.63 -11.35 -13.06
C ASP A 118 0.61 -10.45 -12.94
N ILE A 119 1.77 -11.04 -13.21
CA ILE A 119 3.06 -10.36 -13.15
C ILE A 119 3.34 -9.72 -14.51
N TYR A 120 3.39 -8.39 -14.57
CA TYR A 120 3.71 -7.66 -15.79
C TYR A 120 5.15 -7.16 -15.85
N GLY A 121 5.87 -7.17 -14.71
CA GLY A 121 7.28 -6.82 -14.69
C GLY A 121 8.01 -7.20 -13.41
N LEU A 122 9.32 -7.00 -13.44
CA LEU A 122 10.25 -7.31 -12.37
C LEU A 122 11.09 -6.06 -12.08
N VAL A 123 11.31 -5.80 -10.80
CA VAL A 123 12.20 -4.74 -10.32
C VAL A 123 13.25 -5.37 -9.41
N PHE A 124 14.51 -4.98 -9.59
CA PHE A 124 15.59 -5.39 -8.72
C PHE A 124 15.69 -4.44 -7.52
N GLU A 125 15.16 -4.88 -6.37
CA GLU A 125 15.16 -4.08 -5.15
C GLU A 125 16.47 -4.27 -4.36
N ASN A 126 16.99 -5.50 -4.34
CA ASN A 126 18.28 -5.82 -3.73
C ASN A 126 18.92 -7.01 -4.48
N SER A 127 20.21 -7.27 -4.28
CA SER A 127 20.94 -8.33 -5.00
C SER A 127 20.33 -9.73 -4.81
N LEU A 128 19.58 -9.94 -3.72
CA LEU A 128 18.96 -11.22 -3.38
C LEU A 128 17.50 -11.35 -3.86
N ILE A 129 16.74 -10.25 -3.84
CA ILE A 129 15.28 -10.29 -3.99
C ILE A 129 14.88 -9.57 -5.27
N LYS A 130 14.19 -10.31 -6.15
CA LYS A 130 13.53 -9.76 -7.32
C LYS A 130 12.09 -9.43 -6.96
N HIS A 131 11.76 -8.14 -6.94
CA HIS A 131 10.42 -7.65 -6.66
C HIS A 131 9.53 -7.86 -7.88
N LYS A 132 8.48 -8.67 -7.74
CA LYS A 132 7.54 -8.95 -8.83
C LYS A 132 6.42 -7.91 -8.83
N ILE A 133 6.33 -7.13 -9.88
CA ILE A 133 5.28 -6.13 -10.04
C ILE A 133 4.05 -6.81 -10.64
N MET A 134 2.96 -6.76 -9.90
CA MET A 134 1.72 -7.47 -10.19
C MET A 134 0.56 -6.50 -10.37
N LEU A 135 -0.37 -6.84 -11.26
CA LEU A 135 -1.57 -6.03 -11.46
C LEU A 135 -2.47 -6.08 -10.22
N PRO A 136 -3.07 -4.95 -9.79
CA PRO A 136 -4.05 -4.96 -8.71
C PRO A 136 -5.19 -5.94 -8.98
N PRO A 137 -5.68 -6.66 -7.95
CA PRO A 137 -6.52 -7.85 -8.16
C PRO A 137 -7.93 -7.56 -8.70
N ARG A 138 -8.38 -6.30 -8.71
CA ARG A 138 -9.72 -5.91 -9.20
C ARG A 138 -9.70 -5.46 -10.66
N ASN A 139 -8.53 -5.35 -11.25
CA ASN A 139 -8.36 -4.79 -12.58
C ASN A 139 -8.09 -5.94 -13.56
N ARG A 140 -8.63 -5.81 -14.76
CA ARG A 140 -8.47 -6.75 -15.87
C ARG A 140 -8.61 -5.97 -17.16
N GLY A 141 -7.97 -6.41 -18.22
CA GLY A 141 -8.08 -5.72 -19.50
C GLY A 141 -7.08 -6.20 -20.53
N THR A 142 -7.00 -5.45 -21.61
CA THR A 142 -6.05 -5.67 -22.69
C THR A 142 -4.95 -4.62 -22.59
N VAL A 143 -3.69 -5.04 -22.71
CA VAL A 143 -2.54 -4.14 -22.62
C VAL A 143 -2.50 -3.20 -23.83
N THR A 144 -2.61 -1.90 -23.61
CA THR A 144 -2.45 -0.88 -24.67
C THR A 144 -1.03 -0.34 -24.73
N TYR A 145 -0.39 -0.21 -23.58
CA TYR A 145 0.98 0.26 -23.45
C TYR A 145 1.71 -0.50 -22.35
N LEU A 146 2.96 -0.83 -22.62
CA LEU A 146 3.90 -1.43 -21.67
C LEU A 146 5.22 -0.69 -21.79
N ALA A 147 5.73 -0.18 -20.67
CA ALA A 147 6.99 0.54 -20.66
C ALA A 147 8.17 -0.38 -21.03
N PRO A 148 9.14 0.12 -21.83
CA PRO A 148 10.36 -0.63 -22.15
C PRO A 148 11.21 -0.87 -20.88
N PRO A 149 12.20 -1.77 -20.94
CA PRO A 149 13.16 -1.91 -19.84
C PRO A 149 13.93 -0.61 -19.64
N GLY A 150 14.05 -0.16 -18.39
CA GLY A 150 14.64 1.14 -18.08
C GLY A 150 14.60 1.49 -16.60
N HIS A 151 15.05 2.70 -16.28
CA HIS A 151 15.02 3.23 -14.92
C HIS A 151 13.80 4.12 -14.74
N TYR A 152 12.93 3.75 -13.81
CA TYR A 152 11.66 4.45 -13.56
C TYR A 152 11.50 4.77 -12.08
N ASP A 153 10.81 5.88 -11.81
CA ASP A 153 10.42 6.28 -10.48
C ASP A 153 9.07 5.62 -10.12
N THR A 154 8.73 5.58 -8.83
CA THR A 154 7.48 4.95 -8.34
C THR A 154 6.20 5.64 -8.85
N SER A 155 6.31 6.89 -9.28
CA SER A 155 5.22 7.67 -9.88
C SER A 155 5.05 7.46 -11.38
N ASP A 156 6.02 6.85 -12.06
CA ASP A 156 5.99 6.72 -13.51
C ASP A 156 4.97 5.65 -13.94
N VAL A 157 4.28 5.92 -15.04
CA VAL A 157 3.30 4.99 -15.62
C VAL A 157 4.05 3.91 -16.39
N VAL A 158 3.85 2.67 -15.97
CA VAL A 158 4.57 1.50 -16.51
C VAL A 158 3.66 0.62 -17.37
N LEU A 159 2.35 0.67 -17.12
CA LEU A 159 1.36 -0.15 -17.81
C LEU A 159 0.08 0.66 -18.03
N GLU A 160 -0.48 0.56 -19.23
CA GLU A 160 -1.84 1.02 -19.52
C GLU A 160 -2.68 -0.16 -19.99
N LEU A 161 -3.88 -0.26 -19.43
CA LEU A 161 -4.87 -1.26 -19.79
C LEU A 161 -6.13 -0.60 -20.33
N GLU A 162 -6.76 -1.26 -21.29
CA GLU A 162 -8.08 -0.90 -21.77
C GLU A 162 -9.08 -2.01 -21.44
N PHE A 163 -10.18 -1.62 -20.81
CA PHE A 163 -11.30 -2.50 -20.49
C PHE A 163 -12.61 -1.76 -20.77
N GLU A 164 -13.45 -2.35 -21.63
CA GLU A 164 -14.77 -1.78 -21.99
C GLU A 164 -14.72 -0.30 -22.43
N GLY A 165 -13.64 0.11 -23.11
CA GLY A 165 -13.43 1.48 -23.59
C GLY A 165 -12.90 2.46 -22.54
N VAL A 166 -12.66 2.01 -21.30
CA VAL A 166 -11.99 2.79 -20.25
C VAL A 166 -10.51 2.43 -20.23
N LYS A 167 -9.65 3.46 -20.34
CA LYS A 167 -8.20 3.31 -20.20
C LYS A 167 -7.78 3.62 -18.77
N GLU A 168 -7.08 2.67 -18.16
CA GLU A 168 -6.53 2.80 -16.81
C GLU A 168 -5.00 2.74 -16.85
N GLN A 169 -4.37 3.63 -16.10
CA GLN A 169 -2.92 3.73 -15.99
C GLN A 169 -2.46 3.13 -14.66
N PHE A 170 -1.37 2.38 -14.71
CA PHE A 170 -0.77 1.71 -13.56
C PHE A 170 0.70 2.08 -13.43
N THR A 171 1.09 2.42 -12.22
CA THR A 171 2.49 2.64 -11.83
C THR A 171 3.05 1.38 -11.16
N MET A 172 4.28 1.44 -10.64
CA MET A 172 4.87 0.35 -9.85
C MET A 172 4.28 0.22 -8.44
N VAL A 173 3.49 1.20 -8.00
CA VAL A 173 2.88 1.24 -6.67
C VAL A 173 1.39 0.95 -6.76
N GLN A 174 0.91 0.09 -5.87
CA GLN A 174 -0.51 -0.13 -5.67
C GLN A 174 -0.92 0.26 -4.24
N VAL A 175 -2.11 0.84 -4.10
CA VAL A 175 -2.69 1.17 -2.80
C VAL A 175 -3.63 0.06 -2.38
N TRP A 176 -3.42 -0.51 -1.18
CA TRP A 176 -4.25 -1.60 -0.67
C TRP A 176 -4.83 -1.31 0.73
N PRO A 177 -6.14 -1.51 0.96
CA PRO A 177 -6.74 -1.31 2.28
C PRO A 177 -6.28 -2.37 3.30
N VAL A 178 -5.76 -1.93 4.44
CA VAL A 178 -5.14 -2.83 5.45
C VAL A 178 -6.11 -3.83 6.08
N ARG A 179 -7.40 -3.49 6.12
CA ARG A 179 -8.45 -4.33 6.72
C ARG A 179 -9.08 -5.31 5.74
N THR A 180 -8.67 -5.28 4.46
CA THR A 180 -9.17 -6.22 3.46
C THR A 180 -8.10 -7.27 3.19
N VAL A 181 -8.44 -8.54 3.39
CA VAL A 181 -7.55 -9.66 3.06
C VAL A 181 -7.25 -9.66 1.56
N ARG A 182 -5.99 -9.90 1.17
CA ARG A 182 -5.63 -10.01 -0.25
C ARG A 182 -6.29 -11.26 -0.85
N PRO A 183 -6.90 -11.15 -2.05
CA PRO A 183 -7.47 -12.31 -2.72
C PRO A 183 -6.37 -13.28 -3.14
N VAL A 184 -6.69 -14.57 -3.08
CA VAL A 184 -5.83 -15.69 -3.49
C VAL A 184 -6.65 -16.64 -4.35
N THR A 185 -6.00 -17.36 -5.26
CA THR A 185 -6.68 -18.30 -6.16
C THR A 185 -7.34 -19.44 -5.38
N GLU A 186 -6.56 -20.11 -4.53
CA GLU A 186 -7.03 -21.21 -3.69
C GLU A 186 -6.20 -21.32 -2.41
N LYS A 187 -6.74 -21.99 -1.39
CA LYS A 187 -6.03 -22.30 -0.15
C LYS A 187 -5.51 -23.73 -0.22
N LEU A 188 -4.19 -23.88 -0.22
CA LEU A 188 -3.53 -25.19 -0.24
C LEU A 188 -3.17 -25.63 1.19
N PRO A 189 -3.22 -26.94 1.50
CA PRO A 189 -2.68 -27.46 2.76
C PRO A 189 -1.15 -27.27 2.81
N ALA A 190 -0.64 -26.90 3.98
CA ALA A 190 0.79 -26.71 4.19
C ALA A 190 1.48 -28.06 4.41
N ASN A 191 2.25 -28.51 3.40
CA ASN A 191 2.95 -29.80 3.43
C ASN A 191 4.47 -29.64 3.68
N HIS A 192 4.97 -28.42 3.85
CA HIS A 192 6.38 -28.13 4.07
C HIS A 192 6.55 -27.43 5.43
N PRO A 193 7.41 -27.94 6.33
CA PRO A 193 7.65 -27.31 7.62
C PRO A 193 8.48 -26.02 7.48
N LEU A 194 8.22 -25.04 8.35
CA LEU A 194 9.04 -23.84 8.46
C LEU A 194 10.15 -24.09 9.47
N LEU A 195 11.39 -24.25 9.00
CA LEU A 195 12.53 -24.50 9.86
C LEU A 195 12.87 -23.27 10.69
N THR A 196 12.71 -23.37 12.01
CA THR A 196 13.05 -22.28 12.94
C THR A 196 14.54 -22.28 13.31
N GLY A 197 15.21 -23.44 13.15
CA GLY A 197 16.60 -23.65 13.53
C GLY A 197 16.77 -24.01 15.01
N GLN A 198 15.68 -24.10 15.76
CA GLN A 198 15.67 -24.52 17.16
C GLN A 198 15.17 -25.94 17.29
N ARG A 199 16.00 -26.83 17.85
CA ARG A 199 15.67 -28.26 17.99
C ARG A 199 14.39 -28.53 18.76
N VAL A 200 14.11 -27.74 19.80
CA VAL A 200 12.91 -27.92 20.63
C VAL A 200 11.64 -27.65 19.83
N LEU A 201 11.62 -26.58 19.03
CA LEU A 201 10.48 -26.24 18.19
C LEU A 201 10.36 -27.22 17.03
N ASP A 202 11.45 -27.43 16.29
CA ASP A 202 11.42 -28.24 15.07
C ASP A 202 11.17 -29.75 15.33
N ALA A 203 11.41 -30.26 16.55
CA ALA A 203 11.19 -31.66 16.90
C ALA A 203 9.93 -31.91 17.74
N LEU A 204 9.63 -31.06 18.73
CA LEU A 204 8.49 -31.28 19.65
C LEU A 204 7.23 -30.54 19.20
N PHE A 205 7.37 -29.41 18.48
CA PHE A 205 6.28 -28.56 18.01
C PHE A 205 6.49 -28.11 16.55
N PRO A 206 6.63 -29.05 15.60
CA PRO A 206 6.90 -28.75 14.19
C PRO A 206 5.74 -28.05 13.48
#